data_AF-A0A955EAF2-F1
#
_entry.id   AF-A0A955EAF2-F1
#
_cell.length_a   1.000
_cell.length_b   1.000
_cell.length_c   1.000
_cell.angle_alpha   90.00
_cell.angle_beta   90.00
_cell.angle_gamma   90.00
#
_symmetry.space_group_name_H-M   'P 1'
#
loop_
_entity.id
_entity.type
_entity.pdbx_description
1 polymer ?
#
loop_
_entity_poly.entity_id
_entity_poly.type
_entity_poly.pdbx_seq_one_letter_code
_entity_poly.pdbx_strand_id
1 'polypeptide(L)'
;EGDKVVQTYGRTADMIRVFEERFDEPYPWDRYAQLVVWNFGAGGMENTSATTLFDTAVLDRQALEDGDLDSLIAHELGHQWFGDLITCNTWAHIWLNEGWATYCSHLWFEARDGYQDGYLARLHGTLRGIAARDQIAPHGDAYEPMVSLVYEHPWEVFRRKANPYPKGA
;
A
#
# COMPACT_ATOMS: atom_id res chain seq x y z
N GLU A 1 7.91 -25.91 -0.17
CA GLU A 1 7.47 -24.58 -0.66
C GLU A 1 6.19 -24.10 0.02
N GLY A 2 5.19 -24.95 0.26
CA GLY A 2 3.94 -24.57 0.96
C GLY A 2 4.14 -23.82 2.28
N ASP A 3 5.08 -24.24 3.14
CA ASP A 3 5.34 -23.57 4.42
C ASP A 3 5.80 -22.11 4.25
N LYS A 4 6.59 -21.82 3.20
CA LYS A 4 7.04 -20.44 2.91
C LYS A 4 5.88 -19.54 2.49
N VAL A 5 4.96 -20.09 1.68
CA VAL A 5 3.74 -19.41 1.26
C VAL A 5 2.86 -19.11 2.47
N VAL A 6 2.64 -20.09 3.35
CA VAL A 6 1.85 -19.89 4.58
C VAL A 6 2.50 -18.87 5.51
N GLN A 7 3.83 -18.86 5.63
CA GLN A 7 4.53 -17.88 6.47
C GLN A 7 4.45 -16.45 5.90
N THR A 8 4.45 -16.30 4.57
CA THR A 8 4.39 -15.00 3.90
C THR A 8 2.96 -14.46 3.83
N TYR A 9 1.99 -15.32 3.52
CA TYR A 9 0.61 -14.91 3.16
C TYR A 9 -0.46 -15.40 4.14
N GLY A 10 -0.11 -16.17 5.16
CA GLY A 10 -1.07 -16.82 6.06
C GLY A 10 -1.96 -15.86 6.84
N ARG A 11 -1.56 -14.58 6.94
CA ARG A 11 -2.30 -13.52 7.64
C ARG A 11 -3.29 -12.76 6.74
N THR A 12 -3.34 -13.03 5.44
CA THR A 12 -4.23 -12.32 4.50
C THR A 12 -5.71 -12.43 4.89
N ALA A 13 -6.17 -13.59 5.38
CA ALA A 13 -7.56 -13.76 5.81
C ALA A 13 -7.91 -12.88 7.04
N ASP A 14 -6.94 -12.69 7.95
CA ASP A 14 -7.12 -11.82 9.10
C ASP A 14 -7.10 -10.34 8.68
N MET A 15 -6.26 -9.97 7.71
CA MET A 15 -6.26 -8.62 7.12
C MET A 15 -7.61 -8.29 6.48
N ILE A 16 -8.20 -9.23 5.72
CA ILE A 16 -9.53 -9.06 5.13
C ILE A 16 -10.56 -8.76 6.23
N ARG A 17 -10.60 -9.58 7.29
CA ARG A 17 -11.53 -9.38 8.42
C ARG A 17 -11.35 -8.03 9.09
N VAL A 18 -10.10 -7.62 9.34
CA VAL A 18 -9.80 -6.30 9.92
C VAL A 18 -10.36 -5.19 9.04
N PHE A 19 -10.19 -5.27 7.72
CA PHE A 19 -10.69 -4.24 6.81
C PHE A 19 -12.21 -4.23 6.73
N GLU A 20 -12.85 -5.40 6.65
CA GLU A 20 -14.31 -5.53 6.71
C GLU A 20 -14.89 -4.87 7.98
N GLU A 21 -14.29 -5.16 9.15
CA GLU A 21 -14.73 -4.60 10.43
C GLU A 21 -14.49 -3.09 10.54
N ARG A 22 -13.35 -2.60 10.02
CA ARG A 22 -12.98 -1.18 10.12
C ARG A 22 -13.77 -0.30 9.17
N PHE A 23 -14.14 -0.82 8.00
CA PHE A 23 -14.88 -0.08 6.99
C PHE A 23 -16.39 -0.29 7.08
N ASP A 24 -16.85 -1.29 7.85
CA ASP A 24 -18.24 -1.73 7.88
C ASP A 24 -18.76 -2.08 6.48
N GLU A 25 -17.88 -2.65 5.65
CA GLU A 25 -18.12 -3.00 4.25
C GLU A 25 -17.47 -4.36 3.95
N PRO A 26 -18.24 -5.39 3.58
CA PRO A 26 -17.70 -6.71 3.26
C PRO A 26 -16.66 -6.67 2.14
N TYR A 27 -15.81 -7.69 2.06
CA TYR A 27 -14.92 -7.85 0.92
C TYR A 27 -15.75 -7.91 -0.38
N PRO A 28 -15.50 -7.03 -1.37
CA PRO A 28 -16.44 -6.81 -2.47
C PRO A 28 -16.46 -7.93 -3.53
N TRP A 29 -15.52 -8.88 -3.49
CA TRP A 29 -15.33 -9.90 -4.53
C TRP A 29 -15.47 -11.33 -3.99
N ASP A 30 -15.74 -12.29 -4.87
CA ASP A 30 -15.96 -13.71 -4.47
C ASP A 30 -14.69 -14.39 -3.92
N ARG A 31 -13.51 -13.93 -4.35
CA ARG A 31 -12.21 -14.51 -3.98
C ARG A 31 -11.11 -13.46 -4.08
N TYR A 32 -10.03 -13.68 -3.35
CA TYR A 32 -8.79 -12.91 -3.46
C TYR A 32 -7.63 -13.83 -3.84
N ALA A 33 -6.88 -13.46 -4.88
CA ALA A 33 -5.68 -14.15 -5.32
C ALA A 33 -4.45 -13.26 -5.14
N GLN A 34 -3.30 -13.90 -4.92
CA GLN A 34 -1.99 -13.24 -4.88
C GLN A 34 -1.06 -14.01 -5.83
N LEU A 35 -0.52 -13.30 -6.82
CA LEU A 35 0.22 -13.85 -7.93
C LEU A 35 1.66 -13.36 -7.87
N VAL A 36 2.61 -14.29 -7.78
CA VAL A 36 4.05 -13.97 -7.82
C VAL A 36 4.54 -14.09 -9.25
N VAL A 37 5.02 -13.00 -9.82
CA VAL A 37 5.36 -12.91 -11.25
C VAL A 37 6.82 -12.54 -11.44
N TRP A 38 7.47 -13.25 -12.36
CA TRP A 38 8.86 -12.99 -12.74
C TRP A 38 9.03 -11.64 -13.44
N ASN A 39 10.09 -10.91 -13.10
CA ASN A 39 10.44 -9.62 -13.69
C ASN A 39 9.33 -8.55 -13.56
N PHE A 40 8.67 -8.51 -12.40
CA PHE A 40 7.69 -7.48 -12.07
C PHE A 40 8.38 -6.23 -11.50
N GLY A 41 8.25 -5.09 -12.20
CA GLY A 41 9.01 -3.87 -11.89
C GLY A 41 8.44 -2.97 -10.78
N ALA A 42 7.25 -3.29 -10.28
CA ALA A 42 6.62 -2.58 -9.16
C ALA A 42 6.68 -3.42 -7.87
N GLY A 43 6.37 -2.81 -6.72
CA GLY A 43 6.28 -3.52 -5.44
C GLY A 43 5.08 -4.48 -5.42
N GLY A 44 3.91 -3.98 -5.80
CA GLY A 44 2.71 -4.77 -6.06
C GLY A 44 1.85 -4.06 -7.11
N MET A 45 0.78 -4.72 -7.51
CA MET A 45 -0.29 -4.11 -8.31
C MET A 45 -1.62 -4.71 -7.90
N GLU A 46 -2.55 -3.81 -7.65
CA GLU A 46 -3.85 -4.01 -7.04
C GLU A 46 -4.92 -4.57 -7.99
N ASN A 47 -4.54 -5.37 -9.00
CA ASN A 47 -5.51 -5.86 -9.97
C ASN A 47 -6.71 -6.50 -9.25
N THR A 48 -7.92 -6.05 -9.59
CA THR A 48 -9.15 -6.40 -8.88
C THR A 48 -9.26 -7.91 -8.64
N SER A 49 -9.42 -8.30 -7.37
CA SER A 49 -9.46 -9.68 -6.87
C SER A 49 -8.17 -10.51 -7.01
N ALA A 50 -7.09 -9.95 -7.56
CA ALA A 50 -5.87 -10.68 -7.90
C ALA A 50 -4.59 -9.81 -7.86
N THR A 51 -4.04 -9.57 -6.68
CA THR A 51 -2.81 -8.78 -6.52
C THR A 51 -1.61 -9.47 -7.17
N THR A 52 -0.84 -8.70 -7.96
CA THR A 52 0.43 -9.16 -8.55
C THR A 52 1.62 -8.65 -7.73
N LEU A 53 2.59 -9.52 -7.44
CA LEU A 53 3.78 -9.25 -6.62
C LEU A 53 5.06 -9.68 -7.34
N PHE A 54 6.20 -9.11 -6.92
CA PHE A 54 7.52 -9.44 -7.46
C PHE A 54 8.00 -10.85 -7.09
N ASP A 55 8.96 -11.36 -7.86
CA ASP A 55 9.39 -12.77 -7.86
C ASP A 55 10.03 -13.28 -6.55
N THR A 56 10.53 -12.39 -5.72
CA THR A 56 11.04 -12.70 -4.38
C THR A 56 10.00 -12.51 -3.26
N ALA A 57 8.73 -12.28 -3.60
CA ALA A 57 7.63 -12.17 -2.64
C ALA A 57 7.18 -13.52 -2.04
N VAL A 58 8.09 -14.47 -1.86
CA VAL A 58 7.88 -15.70 -1.09
C VAL A 58 9.07 -15.85 -0.16
N LEU A 59 8.88 -15.41 1.09
CA LEU A 59 9.96 -15.34 2.05
C LEU A 59 10.23 -16.71 2.67
N ASP A 60 11.50 -17.04 2.85
CA ASP A 60 11.88 -18.15 3.71
C ASP A 60 12.16 -17.67 5.13
N ARG A 61 12.45 -18.63 6.02
CA ARG A 61 12.68 -18.36 7.43
C ARG A 61 13.77 -17.34 7.67
N GLN A 62 14.83 -17.34 6.87
CA GLN A 62 15.95 -16.42 7.03
C GLN A 62 15.53 -15.01 6.59
N ALA A 63 14.86 -14.87 5.44
CA ALA A 63 14.37 -13.58 4.97
C ALA A 63 13.36 -12.95 5.95
N LEU A 64 12.54 -13.77 6.62
CA LEU A 64 11.60 -13.31 7.65
C LEU A 64 12.26 -12.72 8.90
N GLU A 65 13.57 -12.94 9.12
CA GLU A 65 14.32 -12.29 10.20
C GLU A 65 14.58 -10.80 9.89
N ASP A 66 14.64 -10.43 8.61
CA ASP A 66 14.84 -9.06 8.15
C ASP A 66 13.51 -8.27 8.07
N GLY A 67 12.38 -8.98 7.97
CA GLY A 67 11.04 -8.40 7.94
C GLY A 67 10.05 -9.27 7.17
N ASP A 68 8.76 -9.02 7.37
CA ASP A 68 7.68 -9.65 6.60
C ASP A 68 7.19 -8.77 5.45
N LEU A 69 6.26 -9.29 4.65
CA LEU A 69 5.60 -8.55 3.56
C LEU A 69 4.24 -8.00 3.98
N ASP A 70 3.87 -8.02 5.27
CA ASP A 70 2.53 -7.67 5.72
C ASP A 70 2.17 -6.23 5.33
N SER A 71 3.14 -5.31 5.40
CA SER A 71 2.93 -3.91 4.99
C SER A 71 2.60 -3.76 3.51
N LEU A 72 3.13 -4.62 2.65
CA LEU A 72 2.86 -4.59 1.22
C LEU A 72 1.54 -5.31 0.93
N ILE A 73 1.34 -6.50 1.50
CA ILE A 73 0.12 -7.28 1.32
C ILE A 73 -1.10 -6.49 1.80
N ALA A 74 -1.01 -5.82 2.96
CA ALA A 74 -2.07 -4.97 3.48
C ALA A 74 -2.34 -3.74 2.60
N HIS A 75 -1.30 -3.16 1.99
CA HIS A 75 -1.43 -2.04 1.04
C HIS A 75 -2.22 -2.48 -0.18
N GLU A 76 -1.76 -3.54 -0.85
CA GLU A 76 -2.40 -4.06 -2.07
C GLU A 76 -3.82 -4.57 -1.81
N LEU A 77 -4.05 -5.20 -0.65
CA LEU A 77 -5.39 -5.62 -0.25
C LEU A 77 -6.30 -4.42 0.05
N GLY A 78 -5.78 -3.34 0.63
CA GLY A 78 -6.54 -2.12 0.91
C GLY A 78 -7.15 -1.52 -0.36
N HIS A 79 -6.46 -1.67 -1.50
CA HIS A 79 -6.97 -1.21 -2.79
C HIS A 79 -8.27 -1.89 -3.25
N GLN A 80 -8.57 -3.09 -2.74
CA GLN A 80 -9.83 -3.77 -3.05
C GLN A 80 -11.05 -2.95 -2.62
N TRP A 81 -10.93 -2.15 -1.55
CA TRP A 81 -11.90 -1.11 -1.19
C TRP A 81 -11.54 0.22 -1.84
N PHE A 82 -10.29 0.67 -1.72
CA PHE A 82 -9.83 2.00 -2.14
C PHE A 82 -8.93 1.96 -3.37
N GLY A 83 -9.54 1.88 -4.55
CA GLY A 83 -8.87 1.77 -5.83
C GLY A 83 -9.74 1.00 -6.82
N ASP A 84 -10.32 -0.10 -6.34
CA ASP A 84 -11.20 -0.98 -7.10
C ASP A 84 -12.68 -0.69 -6.85
N LEU A 85 -13.17 -0.80 -5.60
CA LEU A 85 -14.58 -0.55 -5.27
C LEU A 85 -14.93 0.94 -5.37
N ILE A 86 -14.12 1.80 -4.75
CA ILE A 86 -14.19 3.26 -4.90
C ILE A 86 -12.84 3.77 -5.41
N THR A 87 -12.87 4.59 -6.47
CA THR A 87 -11.64 4.99 -7.17
C THR A 87 -11.60 6.48 -7.47
N CYS A 88 -10.39 7.00 -7.66
CA CYS A 88 -10.17 8.39 -8.04
C CYS A 88 -10.73 8.69 -9.44
N ASN A 89 -11.32 9.89 -9.63
CA ASN A 89 -11.90 10.27 -10.92
C ASN A 89 -10.85 10.55 -12.02
N THR A 90 -9.64 10.94 -11.62
CA THR A 90 -8.52 11.23 -12.53
C THR A 90 -7.21 10.91 -11.83
N TRP A 91 -6.15 10.62 -12.58
CA TRP A 91 -4.81 10.35 -12.04
C TRP A 91 -4.23 11.49 -11.19
N ALA A 92 -4.67 12.74 -11.39
CA ALA A 92 -4.30 13.86 -10.52
C ALA A 92 -4.68 13.62 -9.03
N HIS A 93 -5.65 12.75 -8.79
CA HIS A 93 -6.16 12.38 -7.47
C HIS A 93 -5.70 10.99 -7.01
N ILE A 94 -4.64 10.44 -7.60
CA ILE A 94 -4.16 9.09 -7.27
C ILE A 94 -3.81 8.91 -5.78
N TRP A 95 -3.47 10.00 -5.09
CA TRP A 95 -3.24 10.02 -3.64
C TRP A 95 -4.46 9.55 -2.83
N LEU A 96 -5.68 9.61 -3.40
CA LEU A 96 -6.86 9.01 -2.77
C LEU A 96 -6.72 7.48 -2.73
N ASN A 97 -6.39 6.83 -3.86
CA ASN A 97 -6.24 5.38 -3.86
C ASN A 97 -5.01 4.97 -3.02
N GLU A 98 -3.86 5.60 -3.29
CA GLU A 98 -2.58 5.20 -2.69
C GLU A 98 -2.42 5.61 -1.22
N GLY A 99 -3.00 6.74 -0.82
CA GLY A 99 -3.04 7.18 0.57
C GLY A 99 -3.90 6.26 1.43
N TRP A 100 -5.10 5.91 0.95
CA TRP A 100 -5.96 4.97 1.66
C TRP A 100 -5.35 3.56 1.75
N ALA A 101 -4.72 3.05 0.69
CA ALA A 101 -4.00 1.79 0.73
C ALA A 101 -2.83 1.82 1.75
N THR A 102 -2.07 2.93 1.77
CA THR A 102 -1.02 3.14 2.77
C THR A 102 -1.59 3.19 4.19
N TYR A 103 -2.77 3.81 4.39
CA TYR A 103 -3.48 3.83 5.67
C TYR A 103 -3.96 2.43 6.09
N CYS A 104 -4.44 1.60 5.15
CA CYS A 104 -4.82 0.20 5.43
C CYS A 104 -3.65 -0.59 6.03
N SER A 105 -2.42 -0.36 5.56
CA SER A 105 -1.23 -0.93 6.19
C SER A 105 -1.09 -0.51 7.65
N HIS A 106 -1.34 0.75 8.00
CA HIS A 106 -1.31 1.21 9.40
C HIS A 106 -2.40 0.53 10.24
N LEU A 107 -3.61 0.36 9.70
CA LEU A 107 -4.71 -0.36 10.36
C LEU A 107 -4.37 -1.83 10.61
N TRP A 108 -3.70 -2.48 9.67
CA TRP A 108 -3.25 -3.86 9.87
C TRP A 108 -2.25 -3.96 11.02
N PHE A 109 -1.23 -3.11 11.05
CA PHE A 109 -0.29 -3.09 12.16
C PHE A 109 -0.96 -2.70 13.49
N GLU A 110 -1.98 -1.84 13.48
CA GLU A 110 -2.79 -1.57 14.67
C GLU A 110 -3.46 -2.84 15.21
N ALA A 111 -4.10 -3.62 14.33
CA ALA A 111 -4.78 -4.84 14.71
C ALA A 111 -3.81 -5.93 15.18
N ARG A 112 -2.63 -6.02 14.54
CA ARG A 112 -1.63 -7.04 14.80
C ARG A 112 -0.79 -6.76 16.06
N ASP A 113 -0.32 -5.52 16.19
CA ASP A 113 0.70 -5.13 17.17
C ASP A 113 0.17 -4.07 18.17
N GLY A 114 -1.08 -3.65 18.04
CA GLY A 114 -1.73 -2.68 18.92
C GLY A 114 -1.51 -1.22 18.51
N TYR A 115 -2.17 -0.32 19.24
CA TYR A 115 -2.16 1.11 18.90
C TYR A 115 -0.77 1.77 19.05
N GLN A 116 -0.03 1.43 20.10
CA GLN A 116 1.28 2.05 20.36
C GLN A 116 2.36 1.48 19.43
N ASP A 117 2.56 0.17 19.47
CA ASP A 117 3.67 -0.50 18.78
C ASP A 117 3.37 -0.79 17.31
N GLY A 118 2.10 -0.85 16.93
CA GLY A 118 1.64 -0.94 15.55
C GLY A 118 1.35 0.43 14.94
N TYR A 119 0.17 0.97 15.22
CA TYR A 119 -0.34 2.17 14.54
C TYR A 119 0.59 3.38 14.68
N LEU A 120 0.89 3.80 15.91
CA LEU A 120 1.71 5.00 16.16
C LEU A 120 3.15 4.80 15.68
N ALA A 121 3.73 3.62 15.83
CA ALA A 121 5.07 3.33 15.31
C ALA A 121 5.13 3.52 13.77
N ARG A 122 4.13 3.01 13.05
CA ARG A 122 4.00 3.20 11.59
C ARG A 122 3.78 4.67 11.24
N LEU A 123 2.85 5.35 11.90
CA LEU A 123 2.54 6.77 11.68
C LEU A 123 3.78 7.66 11.89
N HIS A 124 4.53 7.45 12.99
CA HIS A 124 5.75 8.19 13.25
C HIS A 124 6.86 7.89 12.23
N GLY A 125 6.94 6.67 11.73
CA GLY A 125 7.83 6.30 10.63
C GLY A 125 7.48 7.04 9.34
N THR A 126 6.21 7.00 8.96
CA THR A 126 5.63 7.70 7.81
C THR A 126 5.91 9.21 7.89
N LEU A 127 5.58 9.85 9.02
CA LEU A 127 5.81 11.29 9.24
C LEU A 127 7.29 11.67 9.10
N ARG A 128 8.21 10.91 9.73
CA ARG A 128 9.65 11.15 9.62
C ARG A 128 10.13 11.02 8.17
N GLY A 129 9.63 10.02 7.45
CA GLY A 129 9.95 9.80 6.04
C GLY A 129 9.50 10.95 5.15
N ILE A 130 8.27 11.45 5.34
CA ILE A 130 7.75 12.62 4.64
C ILE A 130 8.60 13.84 4.98
N ALA A 131 8.78 14.16 6.26
CA ALA A 131 9.51 15.35 6.70
C ALA A 131 10.95 15.41 6.18
N ALA A 132 11.62 14.25 6.03
CA ALA A 132 12.95 14.17 5.45
C ALA A 132 12.99 14.44 3.94
N ARG A 133 11.93 14.09 3.21
CA ARG A 133 11.83 14.15 1.74
C ARG A 133 11.12 15.40 1.24
N ASP A 134 10.22 15.98 2.03
CA ASP A 134 9.38 17.13 1.69
C ASP A 134 10.18 18.44 1.79
N GLN A 135 11.28 18.52 1.04
CA GLN A 135 12.16 19.68 0.91
C GLN A 135 11.72 20.58 -0.27
N ILE A 136 10.46 20.47 -0.70
CA ILE A 136 9.94 21.21 -1.84
C ILE A 136 9.86 22.69 -1.44
N ALA A 137 10.74 23.52 -2.01
CA ALA A 137 10.64 24.97 -1.88
C ALA A 137 9.33 25.43 -2.54
N PRO A 138 8.46 26.17 -1.84
CA PRO A 138 7.29 26.78 -2.48
C PRO A 138 7.80 27.72 -3.59
N HIS A 139 7.38 27.48 -4.83
CA HIS A 139 7.62 28.33 -6.01
C HIS A 139 9.01 28.29 -6.67
N GLY A 140 9.76 27.19 -6.56
CA GLY A 140 10.94 26.95 -7.42
C GLY A 140 10.57 26.40 -8.81
N ASP A 141 11.48 26.51 -9.79
CA ASP A 141 11.29 26.01 -11.17
C ASP A 141 11.01 24.50 -11.28
N ALA A 142 11.26 23.75 -10.20
CA ALA A 142 11.01 22.31 -10.09
C ALA A 142 9.83 21.97 -9.16
N TYR A 143 8.90 22.89 -8.95
CA TYR A 143 7.72 22.68 -8.11
C TYR A 143 6.72 21.73 -8.80
N GLU A 144 6.68 20.48 -8.35
CA GLU A 144 5.70 19.48 -8.76
C GLU A 144 4.67 19.26 -7.64
N PRO A 145 3.44 19.79 -7.75
CA PRO A 145 2.42 19.61 -6.73
C PRO A 145 1.95 18.14 -6.69
N MET A 146 1.53 17.68 -5.51
CA MET A 146 0.94 16.35 -5.36
C MET A 146 -0.29 16.17 -6.26
N VAL A 147 -1.12 17.21 -6.38
CA VAL A 147 -2.30 17.25 -7.24
C VAL A 147 -2.06 18.20 -8.41
N SER A 148 -2.10 17.68 -9.63
CA SER A 148 -2.04 18.48 -10.86
C SER A 148 -2.68 17.70 -12.01
N LEU A 149 -3.53 18.41 -12.76
CA LEU A 149 -4.14 17.93 -14.00
C LEU A 149 -3.18 17.95 -15.20
N VAL A 150 -1.95 18.45 -15.00
CA VAL A 150 -0.89 18.49 -16.02
C VAL A 150 0.07 17.34 -15.74
N TYR A 151 0.09 16.38 -16.66
CA TYR A 151 1.01 15.24 -16.75
C TYR A 151 0.96 14.70 -18.18
N GLU A 152 2.06 14.17 -18.72
CA GLU A 152 2.05 13.55 -20.06
C GLU A 152 1.58 12.09 -19.99
N HIS A 153 2.00 11.38 -18.93
CA HIS A 153 1.63 10.00 -18.67
C HIS A 153 1.17 9.77 -17.22
N PRO A 154 0.20 8.86 -16.98
CA PRO A 154 -0.26 8.55 -15.61
C PRO A 154 0.86 8.15 -14.65
N TRP A 155 1.91 7.46 -15.14
CA TRP A 155 3.03 7.03 -14.31
C TRP A 155 3.79 8.18 -13.62
N GLU A 156 3.68 9.41 -14.12
CA GLU A 156 4.31 10.58 -13.50
C GLU A 156 3.71 10.89 -12.13
N VAL A 157 2.39 10.76 -11.97
CA VAL A 157 1.72 11.14 -10.71
C VAL A 157 2.17 10.27 -9.53
N PHE A 158 2.46 8.99 -9.78
CA PHE A 158 2.94 8.03 -8.78
C PHE A 158 4.38 8.33 -8.31
N ARG A 159 5.19 9.00 -9.15
CA ARG A 159 6.62 9.22 -8.91
C ARG A 159 6.95 10.63 -8.45
N ARG A 160 5.95 11.50 -8.28
CA ARG A 160 6.17 12.89 -7.86
C ARG A 160 6.87 12.95 -6.51
N LYS A 161 7.75 13.93 -6.34
CA LYS A 161 8.50 14.15 -5.09
C LYS A 161 7.60 14.38 -3.87
N ALA A 162 6.42 14.95 -4.09
CA ALA A 162 5.42 15.14 -3.04
C ALA A 162 4.86 13.81 -2.47
N ASN A 163 5.15 12.69 -3.14
CA ASN A 163 4.90 11.31 -2.73
C ASN A 163 3.44 11.04 -2.32
N PRO A 164 2.56 10.67 -3.28
CA PRO A 164 1.12 10.56 -3.04
C PRO A 164 0.72 9.44 -2.07
N TYR A 165 1.64 8.52 -1.76
CA TYR A 165 1.44 7.36 -0.88
C TYR A 165 1.43 7.78 0.61
N PRO A 166 2.59 8.00 1.28
CA PRO A 166 2.62 8.33 2.70
C PRO A 166 2.02 9.71 3.00
N LYS A 167 2.10 10.68 2.09
CA LYS A 167 1.57 12.03 2.33
C LYS A 167 0.05 12.09 2.23
N GLY A 168 -0.57 11.11 1.57
CA GLY A 168 -2.02 10.98 1.46
C GLY A 168 -2.67 10.17 2.60
N ALA A 169 -1.86 9.46 3.40
CA ALA A 169 -2.29 8.61 4.51
C ALA A 169 -2.24 9.35 5.85
#